data_AF-A0A1X7VSZ5-F1
#
_entry.id   AF-A0A1X7VSZ5-F1
#
_cell.length_a   1.000
_cell.length_b   1.000
_cell.length_c   1.000
_cell.angle_alpha   90.00
_cell.angle_beta   90.00
_cell.angle_gamma   90.00
#
_symmetry.space_group_name_H-M   'P 1'
#
loop_
_entity.id
_entity.type
_entity.pdbx_description
1 polymer ?
#
loop_
_entity_poly.entity_id
_entity_poly.type
_entity_poly.pdbx_seq_one_letter_code
_entity_poly.pdbx_strand_id
1 'polypeptide(L)' 'MAHQTGIKPSDELNELIAEALNGKLRILQVAIENEQLVAREHRPPNGTWEDDIPPPFLSLSLSLFFSLPLSPLNTL' A
#
# COMPACT_ATOMS: atom_id res chain seq x y z
N MET A 1 -19.95 -11.10 9.56
CA MET A 1 -18.54 -11.30 9.95
C MET A 1 -17.96 -12.31 8.97
N ALA A 2 -16.93 -11.92 8.24
CA ALA A 2 -16.42 -12.69 7.09
C ALA A 2 -15.43 -13.79 7.54
N HIS A 3 -15.35 -14.84 6.74
CA HIS A 3 -14.39 -15.93 6.85
C HIS A 3 -12.96 -15.40 6.65
N GLN A 4 -12.30 -14.98 7.74
CA GLN A 4 -10.90 -14.54 7.72
C GLN A 4 -9.97 -15.76 7.73
N THR A 5 -9.00 -15.79 6.82
CA THR A 5 -8.14 -16.95 6.54
C THR A 5 -6.93 -17.10 7.48
N GLY A 6 -6.74 -16.19 8.44
CA GLY A 6 -5.61 -16.23 9.39
C GLY A 6 -4.23 -15.92 8.81
N ILE A 7 -4.13 -15.64 7.51
CA ILE A 7 -2.91 -15.23 6.80
C ILE A 7 -2.31 -13.97 7.44
N LYS A 8 -0.99 -13.96 7.62
CA LYS A 8 -0.25 -12.87 8.26
C LYS A 8 0.66 -12.14 7.28
N PRO A 9 0.97 -10.85 7.51
CA PRO A 9 2.02 -10.14 6.78
C PRO A 9 3.41 -10.69 7.07
N SER A 10 4.31 -10.59 6.10
CA SER A 10 5.75 -10.76 6.30
C SER A 10 6.32 -9.60 7.14
N ASP A 11 7.49 -9.81 7.73
CA ASP A 11 8.18 -8.79 8.51
C ASP A 11 8.52 -7.57 7.64
N GLU A 12 8.98 -7.80 6.41
CA GLU A 12 9.21 -6.76 5.40
C GLU A 12 7.94 -5.94 5.11
N LEU A 13 6.78 -6.61 4.95
CA LEU A 13 5.53 -5.90 4.72
C LEU A 13 5.12 -5.05 5.92
N ASN A 14 5.38 -5.50 7.16
CA ASN A 14 5.13 -4.68 8.35
C ASN A 14 5.99 -3.41 8.38
N GLU A 15 7.25 -3.50 8.00
CA GLU A 15 8.16 -2.35 7.90
C GLU A 15 7.68 -1.36 6.83
N LEU A 16 7.33 -1.84 5.64
CA LEU A 16 6.81 -1.01 4.54
C LEU A 16 5.48 -0.35 4.91
N ILE A 17 4.60 -1.03 5.66
CA ILE A 17 3.38 -0.41 6.19
C ILE A 17 3.73 0.75 7.13
N ALA A 18 4.72 0.59 8.01
CA ALA A 18 5.16 1.67 8.88
C ALA A 18 5.73 2.86 8.08
N GLU A 19 6.46 2.61 6.99
CA GLU A 19 6.94 3.66 6.08
C GLU A 19 5.80 4.37 5.34
N ALA A 20 4.81 3.61 4.87
CA ALA A 20 3.62 4.15 4.21
C ALA A 20 2.80 5.03 5.17
N LEU A 21 2.61 4.58 6.42
CA LEU A 21 1.97 5.37 7.47
C LEU A 21 2.71 6.68 7.79
N ASN A 22 4.03 6.69 7.62
CA ASN A 22 4.86 7.89 7.74
C ASN A 22 4.91 8.75 6.47
N GLY A 23 4.14 8.41 5.43
CA GLY A 23 4.08 9.15 4.16
C GLY A 23 5.29 8.96 3.24
N LYS A 24 6.20 8.03 3.56
CA LYS A 24 7.38 7.73 2.73
C LYS A 24 7.03 6.92 1.49
N LEU A 25 5.94 6.17 1.54
CA LEU A 25 5.42 5.38 0.42
C LEU A 25 4.02 5.86 0.08
N ARG A 26 3.74 5.98 -1.23
CA ARG A 26 2.43 6.34 -1.76
C ARG A 26 1.70 5.16 -2.38
N ILE A 27 2.47 4.25 -2.98
CA ILE A 27 1.97 3.01 -3.56
C ILE A 27 2.59 1.85 -2.78
N LEU A 28 1.75 0.92 -2.34
CA LEU A 28 2.14 -0.36 -1.77
C LEU A 28 1.18 -1.44 -2.29
N GLN A 29 1.67 -2.28 -3.17
CA GLN A 29 0.95 -3.44 -3.68
C GLN A 29 1.24 -4.64 -2.79
N VAL A 30 0.18 -5.28 -2.30
CA VAL A 30 0.25 -6.46 -1.45
C VAL A 30 -0.29 -7.66 -2.23
N ALA A 31 0.43 -8.79 -2.16
CA ALA A 31 0.00 -10.06 -2.74
C ALA A 31 -0.07 -11.14 -1.64
N ILE A 32 -0.82 -12.21 -1.91
CA ILE A 32 -0.77 -13.42 -1.09
C ILE A 32 0.13 -14.41 -1.81
N GLU A 33 1.23 -14.78 -1.19
CA GLU A 33 2.18 -15.77 -1.70
C GLU A 33 2.45 -16.78 -0.58
N ASN A 34 2.31 -18.08 -0.88
CA ASN A 34 2.57 -19.17 0.07
C ASN A 34 1.91 -18.98 1.46
N GLU A 35 0.63 -18.58 1.47
CA GLU A 35 -0.15 -18.31 2.71
C GLU A 35 0.40 -17.17 3.59
N GLN A 36 1.15 -16.24 2.99
CA GLN A 36 1.63 -15.02 3.63
C GLN A 36 1.26 -13.79 2.78
N LEU A 37 0.98 -12.66 3.44
CA LEU A 37 0.87 -11.36 2.76
C LEU A 37 2.28 -10.80 2.56
N VAL A 38 2.62 -10.49 1.32
CA VAL A 38 3.95 -9.98 0.94
C VAL A 38 3.82 -8.68 0.14
N ALA A 39 4.84 -7.82 0.21
CA ALA A 39 4.92 -6.64 -0.64
C ALA A 39 5.40 -7.04 -2.04
N ARG A 40 4.65 -6.65 -3.07
CA ARG A 40 4.96 -6.95 -4.48
C ARG A 40 5.56 -5.77 -5.22
N GLU A 41 5.08 -4.57 -4.93
CA GLU A 41 5.56 -3.32 -5.50
C GLU A 41 5.36 -2.20 -4.48
N HIS A 42 6.33 -1.30 -4.35
CA HIS A 42 6.17 -0.10 -3.55
C HIS A 42 6.87 1.08 -4.21
N ARG A 43 6.28 2.28 -4.11
CA ARG A 43 6.86 3.50 -4.67
C ARG A 43 6.73 4.67 -3.70
N PRO A 44 7.78 5.50 -3.57
CA PRO A 44 7.67 6.77 -2.87
C PRO A 44 6.77 7.74 -3.67
N PRO A 45 6.28 8.81 -3.02
CA PRO A 45 5.62 9.91 -3.71
C PRO A 45 6.47 10.48 -4.86
N ASN A 46 5.89 10.63 -6.05
CA ASN A 46 6.52 11.32 -7.17
C ASN A 46 5.55 12.32 -7.79
N GLY A 47 5.61 13.58 -7.33
CA GLY A 47 4.73 14.65 -7.80
C GLY A 47 3.34 14.57 -7.16
N THR A 48 2.31 14.73 -7.98
CA THR A 48 0.91 14.69 -7.53
C THR A 48 0.40 13.24 -7.45
N TRP A 49 -0.75 13.06 -6.80
CA TRP A 49 -1.40 11.75 -6.74
C TRP A 49 -1.73 11.19 -8.13
N GLU A 50 -2.08 12.05 -9.07
CA GLU A 50 -2.43 11.70 -10.45
C GLU A 50 -1.19 11.22 -11.23
N ASP A 51 -0.01 11.79 -10.95
CA ASP A 51 1.27 11.37 -11.54
C ASP A 51 1.69 9.96 -11.09
N ASP A 52 1.31 9.59 -9.86
CA ASP A 52 1.72 8.34 -9.20
C ASP A 52 0.85 7.13 -9.55
N ILE A 53 -0.33 7.34 -10.14
CA ILE A 53 -1.23 6.26 -10.58
C ILE A 53 -0.97 5.96 -12.06
N PRO A 54 -0.19 4.92 -12.40
CA PRO A 54 -0.07 4.53 -13.79
C PRO A 54 -1.39 3.89 -14.28
N PRO A 55 -1.80 4.12 -15.55
CA PRO A 55 -3.03 3.56 -16.12
C PRO A 55 -3.26 2.03 -15.95
N PRO A 56 -2.25 1.14 -15.96
CA PRO A 56 -2.46 -0.28 -15.71
C PRO A 56 -2.63 -0.68 -14.23
N PHE A 57 -2.55 0.24 -13.25
CA PHE A 57 -2.71 -0.10 -11.83
C PHE A 57 -4.10 -0.66 -11.47
N LEU A 58 -5.07 -0.49 -12.39
CA LEU A 58 -6.44 -1.01 -12.28
C LEU A 58 -6.62 -2.39 -12.95
N SER A 59 -5.57 -2.97 -13.54
CA SER A 59 -5.64 -4.27 -14.23
C SER A 59 -5.35 -5.43 -13.27
N LEU A 60 -6.42 -5.91 -12.62
CA LEU A 60 -6.64 -7.31 -12.23
C LEU A 60 -5.53 -8.02 -11.43
N SER A 61 -5.33 -7.62 -10.17
CA SER A 61 -5.04 -8.55 -9.07
C SER A 61 -5.19 -7.82 -7.75
N LEU A 62 -6.36 -7.95 -7.11
CA LEU A 62 -6.65 -7.59 -5.72
C LEU A 62 -5.82 -6.43 -5.10
N SER A 63 -5.82 -5.25 -5.72
CA SER A 63 -5.13 -4.09 -5.17
C SER A 63 -5.89 -3.57 -3.95
N LEU A 64 -5.35 -3.81 -2.74
CA LEU A 64 -5.79 -3.10 -1.53
C LEU A 64 -5.32 -1.64 -1.63
N PHE A 65 -6.23 -0.73 -1.98
CA PHE A 65 -5.96 0.70 -1.92
C PHE A 65 -6.05 1.14 -0.45
N PHE A 66 -4.89 1.39 0.17
CA PHE A 66 -4.86 2.13 1.43
C PHE A 66 -5.07 3.61 1.11
N SER A 67 -6.24 4.14 1.45
CA SER A 67 -6.44 5.60 1.54
C SER A 67 -5.69 6.08 2.77
N LEU A 68 -4.39 6.37 2.61
CA LEU A 68 -3.60 7.01 3.65
C LEU A 68 -4.05 8.47 3.75
N PRO A 69 -4.51 8.94 4.92
CA PRO A 69 -4.88 10.34 5.08
C PRO A 69 -3.65 11.19 4.79
N LEU A 70 -3.75 12.04 3.77
CA LEU A 70 -2.84 13.17 3.60
C LEU A 70 -2.83 13.92 4.93
N SER A 71 -1.70 13.88 5.65
CA SER A 71 -1.51 14.73 6.81
C SER A 71 -1.81 16.17 6.40
N PRO A 72 -2.62 16.94 7.17
CA PRO A 72 -2.96 18.30 6.82
C PRO A 72 -1.70 19.16 6.91
N LEU A 73 -1.03 19.36 5.78
CA LEU A 73 0.03 20.35 5.64
C LEU A 73 -0.63 21.74 5.62
N ASN A 74 -0.23 22.56 6.61
CA ASN A 74 -0.52 23.97 6.84
C ASN A 74 -1.91 24.36 7.39
N THR A 75 -1.98 24.41 8.72
CA THR A 75 -2.64 25.53 9.42
C THR A 75 -1.55 26.41 10.03
N LEU A 76 -1.16 27.47 9.31
CA LEU A 76 -0.53 28.68 9.84
C LEU A 76 -1.17 29.88 9.12
#